data_AF-B8IVK0-F1
#
_entry.id   AF-B8IVK0-F1
#
_cell.length_a   1.000
_cell.length_b   1.000
_cell.length_c   1.000
_cell.angle_alpha   90.00
_cell.angle_beta   90.00
_cell.angle_gamma   90.00
#
_symmetry.space_group_name_H-M   'P 1'
#
loop_
_entity.id
_entity.type
_entity.pdbx_description
1 polymer ?
#
loop_
_entity_poly.entity_id
_entity_poly.type
_entity_poly.pdbx_seq_one_letter_code
_entity_poly.pdbx_strand_id
1 'polypeptide(L)'
;MRFRRVPRPEPYRETSCKRAAFLRKQRLELEALPLFADAIAASQHDVAAEMACRAVWWAEAERERRRQRTAGWRQARARLFALDTALRRTIRALWRTCRYPGDPPYLAGLLHQIAVGRFDPHRPPWLFHPATFDAAFRRIGRRTVGGGPKTAPANELVFRGNLGAGILFLTSRVRLIDRRRQIAPIHASQRLPAPAEDPDPGAGRRPGFLRLASGEGPGSRKDLHRRPRTDVANY
;
A
#
# COMPACT_ATOMS: atom_id res chain seq x y z
N MET A 1 -7.21 6.63 4.00
CA MET A 1 -6.68 5.34 4.49
C MET A 1 -6.51 4.43 3.29
N ARG A 2 -5.58 3.46 3.33
CA ARG A 2 -5.43 2.47 2.25
C ARG A 2 -6.65 1.56 2.28
N PHE A 3 -7.58 1.75 1.34
CA PHE A 3 -8.75 0.91 1.19
C PHE A 3 -8.53 -0.01 0.00
N ARG A 4 -8.39 -1.31 0.26
CA ARG A 4 -8.33 -2.30 -0.81
C ARG A 4 -9.75 -2.64 -1.23
N ARG A 5 -10.07 -2.45 -2.51
CA ARG A 5 -11.36 -2.88 -3.06
C ARG A 5 -11.46 -4.40 -2.92
N VAL A 6 -12.49 -4.84 -2.21
CA VAL A 6 -12.83 -6.26 -2.09
C VAL A 6 -13.74 -6.62 -3.26
N PRO A 7 -13.54 -7.78 -3.93
CA PRO A 7 -14.45 -8.23 -4.97
C PRO A 7 -15.90 -8.35 -4.45
N ARG A 8 -16.85 -8.34 -5.38
CA ARG A 8 -18.26 -8.58 -5.06
C ARG A 8 -18.39 -10.00 -4.50
N PRO A 9 -19.27 -10.25 -3.50
CA PRO A 9 -19.54 -11.61 -3.05
C PRO A 9 -19.98 -12.46 -4.23
N GLU A 10 -19.35 -13.62 -4.38
CA GLU A 10 -19.89 -14.67 -5.22
C GLU A 10 -20.71 -15.63 -4.35
N PRO A 11 -21.81 -16.18 -4.89
CA PRO A 11 -22.54 -17.26 -4.24
C PRO A 11 -21.62 -18.44 -3.92
N TYR A 12 -22.03 -19.26 -2.95
CA TYR A 12 -21.29 -20.47 -2.62
C TYR A 12 -21.23 -21.39 -3.84
N ARG A 13 -20.01 -21.66 -4.33
CA ARG A 13 -19.80 -22.57 -5.45
C ARG A 13 -19.56 -23.97 -4.94
N GLU A 14 -20.50 -24.86 -5.20
CA GLU A 14 -20.32 -26.29 -4.98
C GLU A 14 -19.34 -26.89 -5.98
N THR A 15 -18.52 -27.82 -5.52
CA THR A 15 -17.56 -28.54 -6.36
C THR A 15 -17.56 -30.02 -5.97
N SER A 16 -17.21 -30.90 -6.92
CA SER A 16 -17.04 -32.34 -6.65
C SER A 16 -16.04 -32.59 -5.52
N CYS A 17 -14.96 -31.81 -5.47
CA CYS A 17 -13.97 -31.87 -4.39
C CYS A 17 -14.55 -31.54 -3.01
N LYS A 18 -15.43 -30.54 -2.90
CA LYS A 18 -16.11 -30.21 -1.62
C LYS A 18 -17.03 -31.33 -1.15
N ARG A 19 -17.76 -31.96 -2.08
CA ARG A 19 -18.63 -33.12 -1.80
C ARG A 19 -17.80 -34.32 -1.32
N ALA A 20 -16.71 -34.63 -2.02
CA ALA A 20 -15.79 -35.71 -1.64
C ALA A 20 -15.12 -35.46 -0.28
N ALA A 21 -14.74 -34.22 0.01
CA ALA A 21 -14.16 -33.85 1.30
C ALA A 21 -15.13 -34.06 2.46
N PHE A 22 -16.43 -33.78 2.26
CA PHE A 22 -17.45 -34.03 3.27
C PHE A 22 -17.67 -35.53 3.52
N LEU A 23 -17.76 -36.34 2.47
CA LEU A 23 -17.85 -37.80 2.61
C LEU A 23 -16.62 -38.38 3.32
N ARG A 24 -15.43 -37.87 3.01
CA ARG A 24 -14.19 -38.26 3.72
C ARG A 24 -14.26 -37.88 5.20
N LYS A 25 -14.79 -36.71 5.53
CA LYS A 25 -15.02 -36.29 6.93
C LYS A 25 -15.96 -37.28 7.64
N GLN A 26 -17.12 -37.58 7.04
CA GLN A 26 -18.09 -38.53 7.59
C GLN A 26 -17.48 -39.91 7.85
N ARG A 27 -16.70 -40.41 6.89
CA ARG A 27 -15.95 -41.67 7.05
C ARG A 27 -14.97 -41.62 8.22
N LEU A 28 -14.17 -40.54 8.33
CA LEU A 28 -13.21 -40.39 9.42
C LEU A 28 -13.88 -40.30 10.79
N GLU A 29 -15.07 -39.71 10.87
CA GLU A 29 -15.86 -39.66 12.12
C GLU A 29 -16.31 -41.05 12.56
N LEU A 30 -16.70 -41.93 11.63
CA LEU A 30 -17.03 -43.33 11.92
C LEU A 30 -15.80 -44.12 12.36
N GLU A 31 -14.68 -43.97 11.64
CA GLU A 31 -13.42 -44.66 11.95
C GLU A 31 -12.84 -44.22 13.29
N ALA A 32 -13.06 -42.97 13.71
CA ALA A 32 -12.57 -42.44 14.98
C ALA A 32 -13.27 -43.05 16.21
N LEU A 33 -14.55 -43.44 16.07
CA LEU A 33 -15.38 -43.93 17.17
C LEU A 33 -16.14 -45.21 16.74
N PRO A 34 -15.43 -46.33 16.54
CA PRO A 34 -16.00 -47.54 15.94
C PRO A 34 -17.12 -48.16 16.77
N LEU A 35 -17.05 -48.07 18.11
CA LEU A 35 -18.12 -48.57 19.01
C LEU A 35 -19.43 -47.81 18.86
N PHE A 36 -19.40 -46.59 18.31
CA PHE A 36 -20.57 -45.75 18.08
C PHE A 36 -20.85 -45.56 16.58
N ALA A 37 -20.23 -46.34 15.70
CA ALA A 37 -20.32 -46.13 14.25
C ALA A 37 -21.77 -46.14 13.76
N ASP A 38 -22.60 -47.08 14.22
CA ASP A 38 -24.02 -47.16 13.82
C ASP A 38 -24.83 -45.95 14.28
N ALA A 39 -24.59 -45.49 15.52
CA ALA A 39 -25.25 -44.31 16.06
C ALA A 39 -24.80 -43.01 15.34
N ILE A 40 -23.52 -42.89 15.02
CA ILE A 40 -22.96 -41.76 14.27
C ILE A 40 -23.50 -41.76 12.84
N ALA A 41 -23.50 -42.91 12.16
CA ALA A 41 -24.04 -43.05 10.81
C ALA A 41 -25.52 -42.66 10.75
N ALA A 42 -26.33 -43.05 11.73
CA ALA A 42 -27.74 -42.66 11.83
C ALA A 42 -27.93 -41.15 12.01
N SER A 43 -26.96 -40.45 12.58
CA SER A 43 -26.99 -38.99 12.78
C SER A 43 -26.45 -38.18 11.59
N GLN A 44 -25.71 -38.82 10.68
CA GLN A 44 -25.09 -38.16 9.53
C GLN A 44 -26.13 -37.77 8.48
N HIS A 45 -26.10 -36.51 8.03
CA HIS A 45 -26.99 -36.01 6.98
C HIS A 45 -26.39 -36.17 5.58
N ASP A 46 -27.26 -36.13 4.57
CA ASP A 46 -26.84 -36.24 3.17
C ASP A 46 -25.99 -35.05 2.72
N VAL A 47 -25.12 -35.31 1.74
CA VAL A 47 -24.24 -34.35 1.10
C VAL A 47 -25.02 -33.19 0.49
N ALA A 48 -26.20 -33.44 -0.11
CA ALA A 48 -27.00 -32.35 -0.69
C ALA A 48 -27.52 -31.40 0.40
N ALA A 49 -27.98 -31.94 1.53
CA ALA A 49 -28.40 -31.15 2.68
C ALA A 49 -27.24 -30.33 3.26
N GLU A 50 -26.04 -30.93 3.39
CA GLU A 50 -24.85 -30.20 3.86
C GLU A 50 -24.47 -29.06 2.91
N MET A 51 -24.46 -29.31 1.60
CA MET A 51 -24.08 -28.27 0.64
C MET A 51 -25.07 -27.10 0.66
N ALA A 52 -26.37 -27.38 0.80
CA ALA A 52 -27.39 -26.35 0.99
C ALA A 52 -27.17 -25.55 2.27
N CYS A 53 -26.91 -26.21 3.40
CA CYS A 53 -26.56 -25.56 4.67
C CYS A 53 -25.31 -24.67 4.53
N ARG A 54 -24.25 -25.18 3.89
CA ARG A 54 -23.02 -24.40 3.62
C ARG A 54 -23.28 -23.19 2.73
N ALA A 55 -24.20 -23.28 1.76
CA ALA A 55 -24.55 -22.17 0.91
C ALA A 55 -25.21 -21.03 1.69
N VAL A 56 -26.14 -21.36 2.60
CA VAL A 56 -26.78 -20.39 3.52
C VAL A 56 -25.73 -19.78 4.45
N TRP A 57 -24.95 -20.64 5.12
CA TRP A 57 -23.90 -20.20 6.05
C TRP A 57 -22.84 -19.33 5.37
N TRP A 58 -22.45 -19.64 4.14
CA TRP A 58 -21.50 -18.84 3.36
C TRP A 58 -21.96 -17.39 3.20
N ALA A 59 -23.23 -17.18 2.87
CA ALA A 59 -23.80 -15.84 2.71
C ALA A 59 -23.81 -15.07 4.04
N GLU A 60 -24.14 -15.74 5.15
CA GLU A 60 -24.10 -15.15 6.49
C GLU A 60 -22.68 -14.82 6.94
N ALA A 61 -21.75 -15.76 6.79
CA ALA A 61 -20.35 -15.58 7.13
C ALA A 61 -19.71 -14.44 6.32
N GLU A 62 -20.05 -14.29 5.04
CA GLU A 62 -19.58 -13.17 4.22
C GLU A 62 -20.18 -11.83 4.68
N ARG A 63 -21.48 -11.79 5.01
CA ARG A 63 -22.12 -10.60 5.61
C ARG A 63 -21.45 -10.22 6.92
N GLU A 64 -21.18 -11.19 7.78
CA GLU A 64 -20.56 -10.96 9.07
C GLU A 64 -19.10 -10.50 8.94
N ARG A 65 -18.30 -11.13 8.08
CA ARG A 65 -16.93 -10.65 7.76
C ARG A 65 -16.91 -9.19 7.31
N ARG A 66 -17.89 -8.77 6.50
CA ARG A 66 -18.02 -7.37 6.06
C ARG A 66 -18.42 -6.43 7.18
N ARG A 67 -19.36 -6.85 8.05
CA ARG A 67 -19.75 -6.11 9.25
C ARG A 67 -18.56 -5.91 10.17
N GLN A 68 -17.84 -6.97 10.51
CA GLN A 68 -16.63 -6.93 11.33
C GLN A 68 -15.56 -6.02 10.72
N ARG A 69 -15.31 -6.13 9.42
CA ARG A 69 -14.35 -5.24 8.72
C ARG A 69 -14.76 -3.77 8.81
N THR A 70 -16.05 -3.48 8.66
CA THR A 70 -16.59 -2.12 8.76
C THR A 70 -16.49 -1.59 10.19
N ALA A 71 -16.86 -2.41 11.18
CA ALA A 71 -16.74 -2.08 12.59
C ALA A 71 -15.27 -1.81 12.98
N GLY A 72 -14.36 -2.67 12.54
CA GLY A 72 -12.91 -2.48 12.74
C GLY A 72 -12.40 -1.18 12.13
N TRP A 73 -12.87 -0.78 10.94
CA TRP A 73 -12.52 0.52 10.37
C TRP A 73 -13.06 1.68 11.18
N ARG A 74 -14.31 1.61 11.67
CA ARG A 74 -14.90 2.64 12.53
C ARG A 74 -14.11 2.79 13.83
N GLN A 75 -13.78 1.68 14.47
CA GLN A 75 -12.98 1.65 15.70
C GLN A 75 -11.57 2.21 15.48
N ALA A 76 -10.86 1.75 14.44
CA ALA A 76 -9.51 2.24 14.13
C ALA A 76 -9.52 3.74 13.80
N ARG A 77 -10.55 4.23 13.09
CA ARG A 77 -10.74 5.66 12.85
C ARG A 77 -11.00 6.41 14.15
N ALA A 78 -11.92 5.95 15.00
CA ALA A 78 -12.18 6.60 16.29
C ALA A 78 -10.89 6.75 17.11
N ARG A 79 -10.08 5.68 17.22
CA ARG A 79 -8.78 5.72 17.89
C ARG A 79 -7.81 6.71 17.25
N LEU A 80 -7.70 6.72 15.91
CA LEU A 80 -6.83 7.66 15.19
C LEU A 80 -7.26 9.11 15.40
N PHE A 81 -8.57 9.38 15.48
CA PHE A 81 -9.12 10.73 15.65
C PHE A 81 -9.05 11.21 17.11
N ALA A 82 -8.89 10.31 18.08
CA ALA A 82 -8.63 10.67 19.48
C ALA A 82 -7.17 11.12 19.74
N LEU A 83 -6.25 10.87 18.81
CA LEU A 83 -4.86 11.31 18.92
C LEU A 83 -4.70 12.80 18.57
N ASP A 84 -3.64 13.41 19.10
CA ASP A 84 -3.24 14.76 18.73
C ASP A 84 -3.11 14.94 17.20
N THR A 85 -3.42 16.13 16.72
CA THR A 85 -3.48 16.43 15.29
C THR A 85 -2.13 16.25 14.59
N ALA A 86 -1.01 16.61 15.22
CA ALA A 86 0.31 16.42 14.63
C ALA A 86 0.66 14.93 14.54
N LEU A 87 0.50 14.19 15.65
CA LEU A 87 0.73 12.75 15.69
C LEU A 87 -0.14 12.00 14.67
N ARG A 88 -1.43 12.36 14.59
CA ARG A 88 -2.38 11.81 13.61
C ARG A 88 -1.93 12.04 12.17
N ARG A 89 -1.36 13.20 11.83
CA ARG A 89 -0.80 13.47 10.48
C ARG A 89 0.39 12.55 10.20
N THR A 90 1.32 12.41 11.15
CA THR A 90 2.48 11.52 11.05
C THR A 90 2.04 10.08 10.79
N ILE A 91 1.12 9.56 11.61
CA ILE A 91 0.60 8.19 11.46
C ILE A 91 -0.10 8.00 10.11
N ARG A 92 -0.86 9.00 9.62
CA ARG A 92 -1.51 8.92 8.30
C ARG A 92 -0.50 8.88 7.16
N ALA A 93 0.59 9.63 7.25
CA ALA A 93 1.67 9.61 6.26
C ALA A 93 2.38 8.25 6.29
N LEU A 94 2.73 7.79 7.48
CA LEU A 94 3.35 6.49 7.73
C LEU A 94 2.50 5.33 7.21
N TRP A 95 1.20 5.32 7.50
CA TRP A 95 0.28 4.26 7.06
C TRP A 95 0.20 4.14 5.53
N ARG A 96 0.44 5.23 4.78
CA ARG A 96 0.46 5.20 3.32
C ARG A 96 1.69 4.47 2.76
N THR A 97 2.84 4.61 3.41
CA THR A 97 4.11 4.00 2.98
C THR A 97 4.39 2.64 3.62
N CYS A 98 3.63 2.30 4.66
CA CYS A 98 3.82 1.07 5.42
C CYS A 98 3.70 -0.20 4.57
N ARG A 99 4.54 -1.21 4.85
CA ARG A 99 4.52 -2.52 4.17
C ARG A 99 3.34 -3.40 4.60
N TYR A 100 2.69 -3.11 5.72
CA TYR A 100 1.59 -3.93 6.23
C TYR A 100 0.37 -3.91 5.29
N PRO A 101 -0.47 -4.97 5.32
CA PRO A 101 -1.73 -4.99 4.59
C PRO A 101 -2.62 -3.80 4.98
N GLY A 102 -3.30 -3.22 3.97
CA GLY A 102 -4.22 -2.09 4.14
C GLY A 102 -5.58 -2.51 4.69
N ASP A 103 -5.61 -3.13 5.87
CA ASP A 103 -6.82 -3.60 6.52
C ASP A 103 -7.01 -2.95 7.91
N PRO A 104 -8.23 -3.05 8.50
CA PRO A 104 -8.49 -2.44 9.80
C PRO A 104 -7.72 -3.08 10.97
N PRO A 105 -7.57 -4.42 11.08
CA PRO A 105 -6.81 -5.04 12.17
C PRO A 105 -5.37 -4.56 12.27
N TYR A 106 -4.63 -4.46 11.15
CA TYR A 106 -3.25 -3.97 11.19
C TYR A 106 -3.16 -2.50 11.59
N LEU A 107 -4.09 -1.65 11.12
CA LEU A 107 -4.14 -0.26 11.56
C LEU A 107 -4.44 -0.18 13.07
N ALA A 108 -5.44 -0.93 13.55
CA ALA A 108 -5.82 -0.95 14.95
C ALA A 108 -4.67 -1.45 15.85
N GLY A 109 -3.95 -2.47 15.39
CA GLY A 109 -2.76 -3.00 16.04
C GLY A 109 -1.63 -1.98 16.08
N LEU A 110 -1.31 -1.32 14.96
CA LEU A 110 -0.33 -0.24 14.91
C LEU A 110 -0.66 0.88 15.91
N LEU A 111 -1.91 1.35 15.92
CA LEU A 111 -2.37 2.40 16.85
C LEU A 111 -2.24 1.94 18.31
N HIS A 112 -2.52 0.67 18.60
CA HIS A 112 -2.35 0.12 19.93
C HIS A 112 -0.87 0.05 20.33
N GLN A 113 0.04 -0.38 19.45
CA GLN A 113 1.48 -0.41 19.74
C GLN A 113 2.04 0.99 20.01
N ILE A 114 1.55 2.02 19.29
CA ILE A 114 1.89 3.42 19.54
C ILE A 114 1.39 3.84 20.93
N ALA A 115 0.14 3.52 21.27
CA ALA A 115 -0.44 3.85 22.56
C ALA A 115 0.28 3.18 23.74
N VAL A 116 0.80 1.96 23.56
CA VAL A 116 1.59 1.23 24.57
C VAL A 116 3.08 1.63 24.55
N GLY A 117 3.50 2.55 23.66
CA GLY A 117 4.89 3.01 23.57
C GLY A 117 5.86 1.98 22.96
N ARG A 118 5.34 0.91 22.36
CA ARG A 118 6.14 -0.12 21.67
C ARG A 118 6.52 0.25 20.24
N PHE A 119 5.94 1.32 19.71
CA PHE A 119 6.19 1.77 18.34
C PHE A 119 6.39 3.29 18.31
N ASP A 120 7.55 3.73 17.80
CA ASP A 120 7.82 5.14 17.53
C ASP A 120 7.36 5.52 16.11
N PRO A 121 6.33 6.39 15.96
CA PRO A 121 5.86 6.87 14.66
C PRO A 121 6.89 7.68 13.86
N HIS A 122 7.89 8.27 14.53
CA HIS A 122 8.91 9.10 13.90
C HIS A 122 10.12 8.30 13.41
N ARG A 123 10.33 7.11 13.97
CA ARG A 123 11.42 6.20 13.59
C ARG A 123 10.89 4.78 13.34
N PRO A 124 10.04 4.60 12.32
CA PRO A 124 9.52 3.27 12.04
C PRO A 124 10.63 2.32 11.57
N PRO A 125 10.52 1.03 11.92
CA PRO A 125 11.59 0.05 11.68
C PRO A 125 11.84 -0.26 10.20
N TRP A 126 10.90 0.07 9.31
CA TRP A 126 11.04 -0.15 7.87
C TRP A 126 11.54 1.08 7.10
N LEU A 127 11.78 2.21 7.77
CA LEU A 127 12.49 3.34 7.18
C LEU A 127 13.93 3.31 7.68
N PHE A 128 14.86 3.62 6.78
CA PHE A 128 16.27 3.70 7.14
C PHE A 128 16.55 5.06 7.81
N HIS A 129 17.04 5.00 9.05
CA HIS A 129 17.39 6.17 9.85
C HIS A 129 18.86 6.12 10.23
N PRO A 130 19.77 6.65 9.38
CA PRO A 130 21.19 6.65 9.70
C PRO A 130 21.49 7.61 10.86
N ALA A 131 22.31 7.18 11.81
CA ALA A 131 22.74 8.03 12.92
C ALA A 131 23.72 9.12 12.47
N THR A 132 24.55 8.84 11.45
CA THR A 132 25.56 9.74 10.92
C THR A 132 25.63 9.67 9.39
N PHE A 133 26.24 10.68 8.77
CA PHE A 133 26.46 10.68 7.32
C PHE A 133 27.28 9.48 6.87
N ASP A 134 28.36 9.15 7.58
CA ASP A 134 29.24 8.03 7.25
C ASP A 134 28.55 6.66 7.42
N ALA A 135 27.54 6.57 8.29
CA ALA A 135 26.70 5.38 8.41
C ALA A 135 25.75 5.20 7.20
N ALA A 136 25.38 6.29 6.53
CA ALA A 136 24.49 6.28 5.36
C ALA A 136 25.25 6.20 4.04
N PHE A 137 26.39 6.89 3.95
CA PHE A 137 27.10 7.19 2.71
C PHE A 137 28.56 6.78 2.83
N ARG A 138 28.95 5.77 2.04
CA ARG A 138 30.35 5.35 1.91
C ARG A 138 31.02 6.17 0.82
N ARG A 139 32.19 6.75 1.12
CA ARG A 139 33.05 7.39 0.10
C ARG A 139 33.59 6.33 -0.85
N ILE A 140 33.36 6.51 -2.15
CA ILE A 140 33.81 5.58 -3.21
C ILE A 140 34.98 6.15 -3.99
N GLY A 141 35.02 7.48 -4.16
CA GLY A 141 36.02 8.10 -5.01
C GLY A 141 36.46 9.46 -4.50
N ARG A 142 37.68 9.83 -4.89
CA ARG A 142 38.24 11.16 -4.75
C ARG A 142 38.91 11.51 -6.07
N ARG A 143 38.56 12.66 -6.65
CA ARG A 143 39.20 13.20 -7.85
C ARG A 143 39.55 14.67 -7.61
N THR A 144 40.68 15.12 -8.14
CA THR A 144 41.01 16.54 -8.18
C THR A 144 40.45 17.13 -9.47
N VAL A 145 39.69 18.22 -9.37
CA VAL A 145 39.10 18.94 -10.50
C VAL A 145 39.59 20.38 -10.49
N GLY A 146 40.07 20.88 -11.63
CA GLY A 146 40.80 22.15 -11.72
C GLY A 146 42.32 21.97 -11.64
N GLY A 147 43.07 23.08 -11.61
CA GLY A 147 44.54 23.09 -11.66
C GLY A 147 45.14 23.66 -12.96
N GLY A 148 44.32 24.26 -13.82
CA GLY A 148 44.81 25.05 -14.96
C GLY A 148 45.27 26.45 -14.51
N PRO A 149 45.94 27.23 -15.39
CA PRO A 149 46.59 28.51 -15.05
C PRO A 149 45.68 29.58 -14.44
N LYS A 150 44.34 29.41 -14.49
CA LYS A 150 43.35 30.35 -13.93
C LYS A 150 42.43 29.74 -12.87
N THR A 151 42.60 28.47 -12.46
CA THR A 151 41.67 27.80 -11.53
C THR A 151 42.41 26.98 -10.49
N ALA A 152 42.24 27.31 -9.21
CA ALA A 152 42.80 26.55 -8.11
C ALA A 152 42.28 25.09 -8.11
N PRO A 153 43.12 24.09 -7.80
CA PRO A 153 42.69 22.70 -7.74
C PRO A 153 41.72 22.49 -6.57
N ALA A 154 40.56 21.88 -6.86
CA ALA A 154 39.56 21.55 -5.86
C ALA A 154 39.41 20.02 -5.74
N ASN A 155 39.29 19.53 -4.51
CA ASN A 155 38.95 18.13 -4.28
C ASN A 155 37.44 17.92 -4.53
N GLU A 156 37.13 16.93 -5.36
CA GLU A 156 35.79 16.36 -5.53
C GLU A 156 35.74 14.97 -4.89
N LEU A 157 34.83 14.80 -3.94
CA LEU A 157 34.58 13.53 -3.26
C LEU A 157 33.26 12.93 -3.74
N VAL A 158 33.28 11.63 -4.07
CA VAL A 158 32.09 10.89 -4.51
C VAL A 158 31.67 9.91 -3.42
N PHE A 159 30.40 10.00 -3.03
CA PHE A 159 29.79 9.15 -2.01
C PHE A 159 28.64 8.34 -2.61
N ARG A 160 28.41 7.15 -2.06
CA ARG A 160 27.27 6.28 -2.38
C ARG A 160 26.59 5.86 -1.09
N GLY A 161 25.27 5.98 -1.05
CA GLY A 161 24.45 5.54 0.08
C GLY A 161 23.20 4.81 -0.37
N ASN A 162 22.66 3.96 0.51
CA ASN A 162 21.36 3.32 0.33
C ASN A 162 20.43 3.78 1.46
N LEU A 163 19.36 4.50 1.11
CA LEU A 163 18.41 5.04 2.07
C LEU A 163 17.13 4.20 2.20
N GLY A 164 17.19 2.92 1.83
CA GLY A 164 16.05 1.99 1.86
C GLY A 164 15.07 2.14 0.69
N ALA A 165 14.95 3.34 0.11
CA ALA A 165 14.15 3.60 -1.10
C ALA A 165 14.94 3.52 -2.42
N GLY A 166 16.27 3.41 -2.35
CA GLY A 166 17.15 3.38 -3.52
C GLY A 166 18.59 3.76 -3.20
N ILE A 167 19.47 3.59 -4.20
CA ILE A 167 20.87 3.99 -4.13
C ILE A 167 21.01 5.44 -4.61
N LEU A 168 21.70 6.26 -3.83
CA LEU A 168 22.03 7.64 -4.17
C LEU A 168 23.54 7.82 -4.31
N PHE A 169 23.93 8.69 -5.25
CA PHE A 169 25.29 9.16 -5.41
C PHE A 169 25.35 10.65 -5.12
N LEU A 170 26.29 11.06 -4.26
CA LEU A 170 26.50 12.47 -3.90
C LEU A 170 27.92 12.87 -4.29
N THR A 171 28.06 14.07 -4.85
CA THR A 171 29.36 14.69 -5.11
C THR A 171 29.54 15.92 -4.22
N SER A 172 30.63 15.96 -3.46
CA SER A 172 31.02 17.11 -2.65
C SER A 172 32.22 17.79 -3.28
N ARG A 173 32.15 19.12 -3.48
CA ARG A 173 33.23 19.94 -4.02
C ARG A 173 33.46 21.13 -3.10
N VAL A 174 34.72 21.35 -2.71
CA VAL A 174 35.10 22.58 -2.00
C VAL A 174 35.17 23.70 -3.04
N ARG A 175 34.24 24.66 -2.98
CA ARG A 175 34.36 25.92 -3.70
C ARG A 175 34.95 26.95 -2.74
N LEU A 176 36.11 27.51 -3.06
CA LEU A 176 36.52 28.76 -2.43
C LEU A 176 35.50 29.83 -2.84
N ILE A 177 34.74 30.33 -1.88
CA ILE A 177 33.93 31.54 -2.08
C ILE A 177 34.94 32.68 -2.18
N ASP A 178 35.12 33.23 -3.38
CA ASP A 178 35.87 34.45 -3.56
C ASP A 178 35.14 35.58 -2.81
N ARG A 179 35.76 36.13 -1.75
CA ARG A 179 35.14 37.15 -0.88
C ARG A 179 34.66 38.40 -1.64
N ARG A 180 35.07 38.58 -2.90
CA ARG A 180 34.66 39.68 -3.78
C ARG A 180 33.32 39.48 -4.49
N ARG A 181 32.67 38.32 -4.35
CA ARG A 181 31.27 38.12 -4.79
C ARG A 181 30.38 37.85 -3.57
N GLN A 182 30.22 38.89 -2.76
CA GLN A 182 28.98 39.00 -1.97
C GLN A 182 27.81 39.00 -2.94
N ILE A 183 27.03 37.92 -2.89
CA ILE A 183 25.58 37.83 -3.12
C ILE A 183 25.04 38.93 -4.04
N ALA A 184 25.00 38.67 -5.34
CA ALA A 184 23.92 39.23 -6.14
C ALA A 184 22.65 38.44 -5.74
N PRO A 185 21.53 39.10 -5.43
CA PRO A 185 20.29 38.41 -5.13
C PRO A 185 19.94 37.52 -6.31
N ILE A 186 19.53 36.28 -6.03
CA ILE A 186 18.90 35.41 -7.01
C ILE A 186 17.61 36.12 -7.41
N HIS A 187 17.63 36.91 -8.49
CA HIS A 187 16.42 37.25 -9.20
C HIS A 187 15.88 35.94 -9.76
N ALA A 188 14.92 35.35 -9.04
CA ALA A 188 14.05 34.36 -9.60
C ALA A 188 13.33 35.03 -10.79
N SER A 189 13.80 34.76 -12.00
CA SER A 189 13.05 35.04 -13.23
C SER A 189 11.83 34.13 -13.26
N GLN A 190 10.83 34.43 -12.44
CA GLN A 190 9.45 34.12 -12.76
C GLN A 190 9.06 35.12 -13.85
N ARG A 191 9.02 34.66 -15.11
CA ARG A 191 8.19 35.32 -16.12
C ARG A 191 6.75 35.21 -15.63
N LEU A 192 6.27 36.27 -14.99
CA LEU A 192 4.85 36.58 -14.92
C LEU A 192 4.38 36.80 -16.37
N PRO A 193 3.35 36.09 -16.86
CA PRO A 193 2.67 36.51 -18.07
C PRO A 193 2.01 37.87 -17.80
N ALA A 194 2.13 38.78 -18.76
CA ALA A 194 1.53 40.11 -18.72
C ALA A 194 0.00 40.02 -18.49
N PRO A 195 -0.60 41.01 -17.81
CA PRO A 195 -2.06 41.07 -17.66
C PRO A 195 -2.69 41.24 -19.05
N ALA A 196 -3.55 40.29 -19.41
CA ALA A 196 -4.48 40.46 -20.52
C ALA A 196 -5.48 41.55 -20.11
N GLU A 197 -5.59 42.57 -20.95
CA GLU A 197 -6.63 43.59 -20.86
C GLU A 197 -8.00 42.91 -20.93
N ASP A 198 -8.89 43.27 -20.01
CA ASP A 198 -10.30 42.88 -20.03
C ASP A 198 -11.04 43.61 -21.16
N PRO A 199 -11.72 42.90 -22.08
CA PRO A 199 -12.83 43.46 -22.81
C PRO A 199 -14.17 43.13 -22.12
N ASP A 200 -14.83 44.22 -21.73
CA ASP A 200 -16.26 44.45 -21.46
C ASP A 200 -17.26 43.29 -21.74
N PRO A 201 -18.20 42.98 -20.81
CA PRO A 201 -19.13 41.86 -20.94
C PRO A 201 -20.37 42.24 -21.75
N GLY A 202 -20.39 41.88 -23.04
CA GLY A 202 -21.51 42.12 -23.93
C GLY A 202 -21.81 40.97 -24.87
N ALA A 203 -23.05 40.47 -24.80
CA ALA A 203 -23.75 39.64 -25.78
C ALA A 203 -23.39 38.14 -25.85
N GLY A 204 -24.43 37.31 -25.62
CA GLY A 204 -24.35 35.87 -25.65
C GLY A 204 -24.52 35.24 -27.04
N ARG A 205 -24.27 33.92 -27.09
CA ARG A 205 -24.93 32.96 -27.98
C ARG A 205 -24.44 31.54 -27.70
N ARG A 206 -25.38 30.63 -27.46
CA ARG A 206 -25.29 29.19 -27.80
C ARG A 206 -25.04 29.07 -29.33
N PRO A 207 -24.46 28.00 -29.91
CA PRO A 207 -24.80 26.57 -29.77
C PRO A 207 -23.51 25.69 -29.78
N GLY A 208 -23.46 24.37 -29.91
CA GLY A 208 -24.39 23.33 -30.30
C GLY A 208 -23.67 21.97 -30.24
N PHE A 209 -24.47 20.92 -30.20
CA PHE A 209 -24.10 19.54 -30.44
C PHE A 209 -23.15 19.38 -31.64
N LEU A 210 -22.18 18.46 -31.55
CA LEU A 210 -21.94 17.47 -32.60
C LEU A 210 -21.18 16.24 -32.06
N ARG A 211 -21.56 15.14 -32.69
CA ARG A 211 -21.33 13.72 -32.45
C ARG A 211 -20.15 13.24 -33.32
N LEU A 212 -19.79 11.97 -33.14
CA LEU A 212 -18.94 11.08 -33.97
C LEU A 212 -17.47 11.00 -33.48
N ALA A 213 -16.78 9.85 -33.52
CA ALA A 213 -17.13 8.49 -33.92
C ALA A 213 -16.10 7.51 -33.34
N SER A 214 -16.50 6.25 -33.39
CA SER A 214 -15.79 5.00 -33.14
C SER A 214 -14.36 4.90 -33.70
N GLY A 215 -13.54 4.11 -33.00
CA GLY A 215 -12.31 3.52 -33.51
C GLY A 215 -12.04 2.22 -32.77
N GLU A 216 -12.33 1.09 -33.42
CA GLU A 216 -11.99 -0.26 -32.95
C GLU A 216 -10.61 -0.71 -33.45
N GLY A 217 -9.92 -1.46 -32.58
CA GLY A 217 -9.02 -2.56 -32.93
C GLY A 217 -7.51 -2.26 -32.97
N PRO A 218 -6.66 -3.31 -33.04
CA PRO A 218 -6.54 -4.42 -32.06
C PRO A 218 -5.05 -4.71 -31.73
N GLY A 219 -4.74 -5.55 -30.73
CA GLY A 219 -3.37 -6.08 -30.60
C GLY A 219 -2.93 -6.73 -29.27
N SER A 220 -3.07 -8.05 -29.23
CA SER A 220 -2.42 -9.08 -28.40
C SER A 220 -1.07 -8.80 -27.70
N ARG A 221 -0.93 -9.24 -26.44
CA ARG A 221 0.10 -10.19 -25.91
C ARG A 221 -0.10 -10.36 -24.38
N LYS A 222 -0.42 -11.57 -23.89
CA LYS A 222 0.49 -12.58 -23.32
C LYS A 222 1.41 -12.06 -22.21
N ASP A 223 1.12 -12.34 -20.94
CA ASP A 223 1.67 -13.51 -20.22
C ASP A 223 1.54 -13.42 -18.69
N LEU A 224 1.34 -14.61 -18.12
CA LEU A 224 1.74 -15.11 -16.80
C LEU A 224 1.92 -14.11 -15.64
N HIS A 225 1.12 -14.29 -14.58
CA HIS A 225 1.71 -14.56 -13.26
C HIS A 225 0.73 -15.30 -12.31
N ARG A 226 1.16 -16.53 -11.97
CA ARG A 226 0.90 -17.30 -10.74
C ARG A 226 0.25 -16.50 -9.60
N ARG A 227 -0.95 -16.90 -9.19
CA ARG A 227 -1.47 -16.61 -7.84
C ARG A 227 -1.02 -17.73 -6.88
N PRO A 228 -0.46 -17.41 -5.70
CA PRO A 228 -0.24 -18.42 -4.67
C PRO A 228 -1.58 -18.83 -4.05
N ARG A 229 -1.82 -20.15 -4.04
CA ARG A 229 -2.83 -20.81 -3.21
C ARG A 229 -2.51 -20.50 -1.75
N THR A 230 -3.47 -19.92 -1.03
CA THR A 230 -3.51 -19.95 0.43
C THR A 230 -4.62 -20.94 0.77
N ASP A 231 -4.22 -22.16 1.07
CA ASP A 231 -5.06 -23.12 1.77
C ASP A 231 -5.24 -22.58 3.19
N VAL A 232 -6.45 -22.11 3.48
CA VAL A 232 -6.93 -21.99 4.85
C VAL A 232 -7.99 -23.06 4.99
N ALA A 233 -7.56 -24.17 5.55
CA ALA A 233 -8.42 -25.20 6.09
C ALA A 233 -9.35 -24.53 7.13
N ASN A 234 -10.64 -24.53 6.83
CA ASN A 234 -11.68 -24.49 7.85
C ASN A 234 -12.49 -25.75 7.61
N TYR A 235 -12.41 -26.65 8.59
CA TYR A 235 -13.16 -27.90 8.68
C TYR A 235 -14.68 -27.66 8.61
#